data_AF-A0A5N5TKI7-F1
#
_entry.id   AF-A0A5N5TKI7-F1
#
_cell.length_a   1.000
_cell.length_b   1.000
_cell.length_c   1.000
_cell.angle_alpha   90.00
_cell.angle_beta   90.00
_cell.angle_gamma   90.00
#
_symmetry.space_group_name_H-M   'P 1'
#
loop_
_entity.id
_entity.type
_entity.pdbx_description
1 polymer ?
#
loop_
_entity_poly.entity_id
_entity_poly.type
_entity_poly.pdbx_seq_one_letter_code
_entity_poly.pdbx_strand_id
1 'polypeptide(L)'
;HFLVVLASAKTSEDFLEWYGLVESRIRLLIVSLEYNHAIKTIHINPTSFTTQDEEYVNKPHAAWFIGIEFKKSENINIDLTNDINKFVEFVYVKSTYNKAYKDGMEVNCKYLANGNEDETSTTSLSSNSCSTDLSSHPPRPSSVNSISQIPNINEDISSGVTQVRTLDS
;
A
#
# COMPACT_ATOMS: atom_id res chain seq x y z
N HIS A 1 -12.37 0.87 -18.99
CA HIS A 1 -11.10 1.58 -19.25
C HIS A 1 -10.37 1.73 -17.93
N PHE A 2 -9.05 1.64 -17.95
CA PHE A 2 -8.23 1.77 -16.77
C PHE A 2 -7.12 2.77 -17.00
N LEU A 3 -6.80 3.54 -15.96
CA LEU A 3 -5.54 4.22 -15.84
C LEU A 3 -4.70 3.44 -14.83
N VAL A 4 -3.49 3.08 -15.22
CA VAL A 4 -2.55 2.30 -14.42
C VAL A 4 -1.41 3.21 -14.02
N VAL A 5 -1.27 3.46 -12.73
CA VAL A 5 -0.10 4.15 -12.17
C VAL A 5 0.85 3.07 -11.66
N LEU A 6 2.09 3.09 -12.11
CA LEU A 6 3.13 2.17 -11.68
C LEU A 6 4.27 2.98 -11.05
N ALA A 7 4.71 2.54 -9.88
CA ALA A 7 5.88 3.08 -9.20
C ALA A 7 6.90 1.96 -8.98
N SER A 8 8.19 2.28 -9.12
CA SER A 8 9.28 1.37 -8.75
C SER A 8 10.48 2.12 -8.20
N ALA A 9 11.34 1.43 -7.48
CA ALA A 9 12.63 1.94 -7.03
C ALA A 9 13.71 0.84 -7.07
N LYS A 10 14.98 1.22 -6.88
CA LYS A 10 16.12 0.27 -6.83
C LYS A 10 16.16 -0.58 -5.56
N THR A 11 15.76 0.00 -4.42
CA THR A 11 15.84 -0.66 -3.11
C THR A 11 14.49 -0.59 -2.40
N SER A 12 14.23 -1.53 -1.47
CA SER A 12 12.96 -1.58 -0.74
C SER A 12 12.76 -0.38 0.19
N GLU A 13 13.86 0.16 0.73
CA GLU A 13 13.84 1.35 1.59
C GLU A 13 13.42 2.58 0.80
N ASP A 14 14.04 2.82 -0.35
CA ASP A 14 13.68 3.92 -1.24
C ASP A 14 12.24 3.74 -1.75
N PHE A 15 11.87 2.50 -2.06
CA PHE A 15 10.52 2.21 -2.50
C PHE A 15 9.46 2.53 -1.47
N LEU A 16 9.71 2.33 -0.18
CA LEU A 16 8.73 2.63 0.87
C LEU A 16 8.39 4.14 0.91
N GLU A 17 9.41 4.99 0.81
CA GLU A 17 9.24 6.43 0.74
C GLU A 17 8.55 6.86 -0.58
N TRP A 18 8.97 6.26 -1.69
CA TRP A 18 8.40 6.54 -3.01
C TRP A 18 6.93 6.11 -3.12
N TYR A 19 6.60 4.94 -2.58
CA TYR A 19 5.26 4.37 -2.52
C TYR A 19 4.30 5.35 -1.86
N GLY A 20 4.61 5.81 -0.64
CA GLY A 20 3.75 6.73 0.09
C GLY A 20 3.57 8.07 -0.62
N LEU A 21 4.63 8.58 -1.27
CA LEU A 21 4.53 9.80 -2.07
C LEU A 21 3.60 9.61 -3.28
N VAL A 22 3.81 8.57 -4.08
CA VAL A 22 2.99 8.29 -5.27
C VAL A 22 1.54 8.01 -4.88
N GLU A 23 1.31 7.17 -3.87
CA GLU A 23 -0.02 6.87 -3.33
C GLU A 23 -0.76 8.15 -2.92
N SER A 24 -0.09 9.06 -2.18
CA SER A 24 -0.70 10.32 -1.76
C SER A 24 -1.06 11.25 -2.93
N ARG A 25 -0.37 11.12 -4.07
CA ARG A 25 -0.58 11.93 -5.28
C ARG A 25 -1.63 11.35 -6.20
N ILE A 26 -1.86 10.04 -6.18
CA ILE A 26 -2.95 9.40 -6.93
C ILE A 26 -4.29 10.04 -6.59
N ARG A 27 -4.55 10.34 -5.31
CA ARG A 27 -5.78 11.04 -4.89
C ARG A 27 -5.94 12.40 -5.58
N LEU A 28 -4.87 13.13 -5.83
CA LEU A 28 -4.93 14.42 -6.51
C LEU A 28 -5.10 14.29 -8.02
N LEU A 29 -4.51 13.24 -8.62
CA LEU A 29 -4.78 12.88 -10.02
C LEU A 29 -6.27 12.59 -10.21
N ILE A 30 -6.88 11.82 -9.32
CA ILE A 30 -8.32 11.53 -9.36
C ILE A 30 -9.13 12.81 -9.35
N VAL A 31 -8.84 13.73 -8.42
CA VAL A 31 -9.52 15.04 -8.37
C VAL A 31 -9.38 15.79 -9.69
N SER A 32 -8.20 15.80 -10.33
CA SER A 32 -8.01 16.40 -11.66
C SER A 32 -8.88 15.73 -12.72
N LEU A 33 -8.95 14.39 -12.72
CA LEU A 33 -9.74 13.61 -13.67
C LEU A 33 -11.25 13.83 -13.49
N GLU A 34 -11.73 14.04 -12.26
CA GLU A 34 -13.15 14.35 -12.00
C GLU A 34 -13.60 15.66 -12.67
N TYR A 35 -12.69 16.61 -12.88
CA TYR A 35 -12.99 17.85 -13.63
C TYR A 35 -13.05 17.65 -15.14
N ASN A 36 -12.53 16.54 -15.67
CA ASN A 36 -12.56 16.28 -17.10
C ASN A 36 -14.00 15.96 -17.54
N HIS A 37 -14.59 16.84 -18.36
CA HIS A 37 -15.98 16.71 -18.79
C HIS A 37 -16.31 15.43 -19.55
N ALA A 38 -15.30 14.74 -20.13
CA ALA A 38 -15.49 13.46 -20.80
C ALA A 38 -15.71 12.29 -19.82
N ILE A 39 -15.27 12.43 -18.56
CA ILE A 39 -15.37 11.39 -17.53
C ILE A 39 -16.75 11.48 -16.85
N LYS A 40 -17.38 10.31 -16.67
CA LYS A 40 -18.66 10.14 -15.98
C LYS A 40 -18.46 9.69 -14.54
N THR A 41 -17.65 8.66 -14.36
CA THR A 41 -17.42 8.01 -13.06
C THR A 41 -15.97 7.55 -12.96
N ILE A 42 -15.39 7.62 -11.75
CA ILE A 42 -14.08 7.07 -11.43
C ILE A 42 -14.24 6.03 -10.32
N HIS A 43 -13.57 4.89 -10.49
CA HIS A 43 -13.52 3.79 -9.53
C HIS A 43 -12.08 3.60 -9.07
N ILE A 44 -11.84 3.79 -7.78
CA ILE A 44 -10.50 3.68 -7.20
C ILE A 44 -10.39 2.33 -6.51
N ASN A 45 -9.35 1.58 -6.83
CA ASN A 45 -8.91 0.50 -5.97
C ASN A 45 -7.82 1.03 -5.01
N PRO A 46 -8.08 1.09 -3.69
CA PRO A 46 -7.06 1.53 -2.73
C PRO A 46 -5.89 0.54 -2.62
N THR A 47 -6.06 -0.68 -3.11
CA THR A 47 -5.03 -1.72 -3.05
C THR A 47 -4.09 -1.60 -4.25
N SER A 48 -2.79 -1.59 -3.96
CA SER A 48 -1.76 -1.76 -4.99
C SER A 48 -1.51 -3.23 -5.32
N PHE A 49 -1.07 -3.48 -6.55
CA PHE A 49 -0.75 -4.80 -7.08
C PHE A 49 0.71 -4.89 -7.51
N THR A 50 1.24 -6.10 -7.62
CA THR A 50 2.54 -6.35 -8.25
C THR A 50 2.32 -6.91 -9.65
N THR A 51 3.19 -6.54 -10.59
CA THR A 51 3.20 -7.03 -11.97
C THR A 51 4.20 -8.17 -12.13
N GLN A 52 3.95 -9.08 -13.08
CA GLN A 52 4.91 -10.12 -13.48
C GLN A 52 5.76 -9.70 -14.69
N ASP A 53 5.69 -8.43 -15.09
CA ASP A 53 6.54 -7.91 -16.15
C ASP A 53 8.02 -8.05 -15.77
N GLU A 54 8.84 -8.62 -16.67
CA GLU A 54 10.26 -8.91 -16.42
C GLU A 54 11.06 -7.65 -16.02
N GLU A 55 10.63 -6.49 -16.49
CA GLU A 55 11.21 -5.20 -16.13
C GLU A 55 11.08 -4.89 -14.62
N TYR A 56 9.99 -5.36 -13.99
CA TYR A 56 9.61 -5.01 -12.62
C TYR A 56 9.82 -6.16 -11.63
N VAL A 57 9.83 -7.42 -12.09
CA VAL A 57 9.89 -8.61 -11.21
C VAL A 57 11.09 -8.60 -10.24
N ASN A 58 12.20 -7.99 -10.64
CA ASN A 58 13.44 -7.93 -9.84
C ASN A 58 13.62 -6.61 -9.08
N LYS A 59 12.64 -5.70 -9.11
CA LYS A 59 12.69 -4.41 -8.40
C LYS A 59 11.44 -4.22 -7.52
N PRO A 60 11.57 -3.59 -6.34
CA PRO A 60 10.40 -3.18 -5.57
C PRO A 60 9.49 -2.25 -6.40
N HIS A 61 8.23 -2.64 -6.55
CA HIS A 61 7.26 -1.92 -7.37
C HIS A 61 5.82 -2.11 -6.88
N ALA A 62 4.95 -1.20 -7.31
CA ALA A 62 3.52 -1.25 -7.08
C ALA A 62 2.77 -0.65 -8.27
N ALA A 63 1.61 -1.21 -8.57
CA ALA A 63 0.68 -0.74 -9.58
C ALA A 63 -0.69 -0.45 -8.96
N TRP A 64 -1.29 0.68 -9.32
CA TRP A 64 -2.65 1.06 -8.92
C TRP A 64 -3.54 1.16 -10.15
N PHE A 65 -4.72 0.56 -10.06
CA PHE A 65 -5.72 0.57 -11.13
C PHE A 65 -6.83 1.56 -10.77
N ILE A 66 -7.03 2.52 -11.66
CA ILE A 66 -8.09 3.52 -11.56
C ILE A 66 -9.05 3.23 -12.71
N GLY A 67 -10.22 2.70 -12.37
CA GLY A 67 -11.30 2.46 -13.34
C GLY A 67 -11.91 3.78 -13.78
N ILE A 68 -12.08 3.95 -15.08
CA ILE A 68 -12.67 5.16 -15.67
C ILE A 68 -13.85 4.76 -16.55
N GLU A 69 -14.99 5.40 -16.29
CA GLU A 69 -16.18 5.35 -17.14
C GLU A 69 -16.32 6.69 -17.86
N PHE A 70 -16.33 6.68 -19.19
CA PHE A 70 -16.55 7.86 -20.00
C PHE A 70 -18.04 8.07 -20.28
N LYS A 71 -18.44 9.33 -20.51
CA LYS A 71 -19.80 9.64 -20.95
C LYS A 71 -20.02 9.06 -22.35
N LYS A 72 -21.16 8.37 -22.55
CA LYS A 72 -21.62 7.97 -23.89
C LYS A 72 -21.93 9.23 -24.68
N SER A 73 -21.04 9.56 -25.61
CA SER A 73 -21.21 10.71 -26.49
C SER A 73 -20.66 10.33 -27.85
N GLU A 74 -21.37 10.71 -28.89
CA GLU A 74 -20.99 10.45 -30.28
C GLU A 74 -19.72 11.26 -30.58
N ASN A 75 -18.56 10.58 -30.65
CA ASN A 75 -17.27 11.11 -31.10
C ASN A 75 -16.42 11.93 -30.11
N ILE A 76 -16.39 11.62 -28.81
CA ILE A 76 -15.36 12.19 -27.93
C ILE A 76 -14.04 11.45 -28.15
N ASN A 77 -13.05 12.14 -28.73
CA ASN A 77 -11.66 11.74 -28.60
C ASN A 77 -11.23 11.98 -27.14
N ILE A 78 -11.05 10.89 -26.41
CA ILE A 78 -10.64 10.93 -25.01
C ILE A 78 -9.12 11.09 -24.99
N ASP A 79 -8.65 12.28 -24.64
CA ASP A 79 -7.23 12.55 -24.39
C ASP A 79 -6.98 12.76 -22.89
N LEU A 80 -6.26 11.82 -22.29
CA LEU A 80 -5.80 11.89 -20.89
C LEU A 80 -4.33 12.27 -20.78
N THR A 81 -3.65 12.50 -21.92
CA THR A 81 -2.19 12.71 -21.98
C THR A 81 -1.76 13.88 -21.09
N ASN A 82 -2.52 14.97 -21.10
CA ASN A 82 -2.22 16.15 -20.28
C ASN A 82 -2.34 15.89 -18.77
N ASP A 83 -3.41 15.21 -18.33
CA ASP A 83 -3.60 14.85 -16.93
C ASP A 83 -2.49 13.91 -16.44
N ILE A 84 -2.14 12.93 -17.28
CA ILE A 84 -1.06 11.96 -17.04
C ILE A 84 0.28 12.68 -16.90
N ASN A 85 0.64 13.52 -17.87
CA ASN A 85 1.92 14.21 -17.88
C ASN A 85 2.05 15.14 -16.67
N LYS A 86 0.99 15.89 -16.35
CA LYS A 86 0.97 16.76 -15.16
C LYS A 86 1.14 15.97 -13.87
N PHE A 87 0.50 14.80 -13.75
CA PHE A 87 0.68 13.95 -12.58
C PHE A 87 2.13 13.48 -12.44
N VAL A 88 2.71 12.94 -13.52
CA VAL A 88 4.10 12.45 -13.53
C VAL A 88 5.07 13.59 -13.21
N GLU A 89 4.93 14.73 -13.88
CA GLU A 89 5.74 15.93 -13.62
C GLU A 89 5.61 16.38 -12.16
N PHE A 90 4.39 16.43 -11.64
CA PHE A 90 4.14 16.86 -10.27
C PHE A 90 4.83 15.93 -9.26
N VAL A 91 4.74 14.61 -9.45
CA VAL A 91 5.40 13.62 -8.59
C VAL A 91 6.91 13.89 -8.53
N TYR A 92 7.57 14.07 -9.67
CA TYR A 92 9.02 14.34 -9.72
C TYR A 92 9.41 15.71 -9.16
N VAL A 93 8.65 16.77 -9.48
CA VAL A 93 8.92 18.11 -8.95
C VAL A 93 8.77 18.11 -7.43
N LYS A 94 7.69 17.51 -6.90
CA LYS A 94 7.42 17.49 -5.47
C LYS A 94 8.43 16.67 -4.69
N SER A 95 8.82 15.52 -5.22
CA SER A 95 9.81 14.66 -4.58
C SER A 95 11.20 15.29 -4.57
N THR A 96 11.59 15.97 -5.65
CA THR A 96 12.84 16.73 -5.71
C THR A 96 12.83 17.87 -4.70
N TYR A 97 11.75 18.65 -4.65
CA TYR A 97 11.62 19.75 -3.69
C TYR A 97 11.68 19.28 -2.23
N ASN A 98 11.02 18.15 -1.92
CA ASN A 98 11.03 17.56 -0.58
C ASN A 98 12.29 16.72 -0.28
N LYS A 99 13.25 16.60 -1.21
CA LYS A 99 14.44 15.74 -1.12
C LYS A 99 14.14 14.24 -0.91
N ALA A 100 12.94 13.81 -1.29
CA ALA A 100 12.52 12.41 -1.23
C ALA A 100 12.94 11.63 -2.49
N TYR A 101 13.24 12.34 -3.59
CA TYR A 101 13.69 11.70 -4.83
C TYR A 101 15.11 11.15 -4.70
N LYS A 102 15.30 9.90 -5.12
CA LYS A 102 16.59 9.22 -5.21
C LYS A 102 16.73 8.56 -6.57
N ASP A 103 17.98 8.32 -6.96
CA ASP A 103 18.29 7.75 -8.27
C ASP A 103 17.65 6.35 -8.43
N GLY A 104 16.96 6.15 -9.55
CA GLY A 104 16.22 4.93 -9.85
C GLY A 104 14.80 4.85 -9.27
N MET A 105 14.29 5.91 -8.65
CA MET A 105 12.85 6.05 -8.40
C MET A 105 12.13 6.42 -9.69
N GLU A 106 11.12 5.64 -10.05
CA GLU A 106 10.38 5.80 -11.30
C GLU A 106 8.88 5.81 -11.02
N VAL A 107 8.17 6.71 -11.70
CA VAL A 107 6.70 6.67 -11.81
C VAL A 107 6.30 6.69 -13.28
N ASN A 108 5.39 5.80 -13.64
CA ASN A 108 4.79 5.72 -14.96
C ASN A 108 3.27 5.69 -14.84
N CYS A 109 2.57 6.24 -15.81
CA CYS A 109 1.12 6.24 -15.82
C CYS A 109 0.62 5.95 -17.24
N LYS A 110 -0.10 4.84 -17.41
CA LYS A 110 -0.54 4.31 -18.71
C LYS A 110 -2.05 4.23 -18.76
N TYR A 111 -2.62 4.55 -19.92
CA TYR A 111 -4.04 4.36 -20.18
C TYR A 111 -4.28 3.05 -20.95
N LEU A 112 -5.22 2.25 -20.46
CA LEU A 112 -5.64 0.97 -21.04
C LEU A 112 -7.13 1.04 -21.41
N ALA A 113 -7.42 0.94 -22.71
CA ALA A 113 -8.79 0.88 -23.22
C ALA A 113 -9.30 -0.57 -23.21
N ASN A 114 -10.52 -0.79 -22.72
CA ASN A 114 -11.17 -2.10 -22.83
C ASN A 114 -11.70 -2.21 -24.27
N GLY A 115 -10.91 -2.75 -25.20
CA GLY A 115 -11.36 -2.89 -26.60
C GLY A 115 -10.30 -3.17 -27.66
N ASN A 116 -9.00 -3.05 -27.34
CA ASN A 116 -7.95 -3.52 -28.25
C ASN A 116 -7.25 -4.71 -27.59
N GLU A 117 -7.63 -5.90 -28.04
CA GLU A 117 -6.88 -7.13 -27.85
C GLU A 117 -5.70 -7.10 -28.84
N ASP A 118 -4.83 -6.10 -28.70
CA ASP A 118 -3.51 -6.13 -29.32
C ASP A 118 -2.54 -6.73 -28.31
N GLU A 119 -1.91 -7.83 -28.72
CA GLU A 119 -0.88 -8.58 -28.01
C GLU A 119 0.33 -7.71 -27.62
N THR A 120 0.22 -6.85 -26.62
CA THR A 120 1.40 -6.40 -25.86
C THR A 120 0.99 -6.17 -24.42
N SER A 121 1.62 -6.92 -23.52
CA SER A 121 1.48 -6.88 -22.06
C SER A 121 0.23 -7.58 -21.50
N THR A 122 0.23 -8.91 -21.61
CA THR A 122 -0.36 -9.79 -20.60
C THR A 122 0.42 -9.63 -19.29
N THR A 123 0.26 -8.50 -18.62
CA THR A 123 0.79 -8.32 -17.27
C THR A 123 -0.10 -9.14 -16.33
N SER A 124 0.32 -10.38 -16.05
CA SER A 124 -0.26 -11.17 -14.96
C SER A 124 0.01 -10.45 -13.65
N LEU A 125 -1.07 -10.11 -12.94
CA LEU A 125 -1.03 -9.37 -11.67
C LEU A 125 -1.35 -10.33 -10.53
N SER A 126 -0.60 -10.21 -9.45
CA SER A 126 -0.90 -10.89 -8.18
C SER A 126 -1.19 -9.83 -7.11
N SER A 127 -2.21 -10.09 -6.31
CA SER A 127 -2.57 -9.24 -5.16
C SER A 127 -1.79 -9.73 -3.95
N ASN A 128 -0.89 -8.93 -3.39
CA ASN A 128 -0.25 -9.25 -2.11
C ASN A 128 -0.76 -8.27 -1.05
N SER A 129 -1.59 -8.77 -0.14
CA SER A 129 -2.00 -8.05 1.07
C SER A 129 -0.84 -8.06 2.09
N CYS A 130 -0.40 -6.88 2.53
CA CYS A 130 0.57 -6.73 3.61
C CYS A 130 -0.11 -6.97 4.96
N SER A 131 0.04 -8.16 5.53
CA SER A 131 -0.37 -8.46 6.91
C SER A 131 0.67 -7.89 7.87
N THR A 132 0.29 -6.87 8.63
CA THR A 132 1.01 -6.48 9.85
C THR A 132 0.50 -7.30 11.01
N ASP A 133 1.18 -8.41 11.31
CA ASP A 133 1.00 -9.17 12.54
C ASP A 133 1.94 -8.62 13.62
N LEU A 134 1.40 -7.88 14.59
CA LEU A 134 2.05 -7.71 15.90
C LEU A 134 0.98 -7.34 16.95
N SER A 135 0.38 -8.36 17.59
CA SER A 135 -0.10 -8.29 18.98
C SER A 135 -0.56 -9.68 19.43
N SER A 136 0.35 -10.40 20.08
CA SER A 136 0.09 -11.62 20.83
C SER A 136 -0.68 -11.31 22.12
N HIS A 137 -1.93 -11.74 22.20
CA HIS A 137 -2.58 -12.06 23.48
C HIS A 137 -3.07 -13.50 23.45
N PRO A 138 -2.76 -14.33 24.47
CA PRO A 138 -3.23 -15.71 24.51
C PRO A 138 -4.73 -15.77 24.85
N PRO A 139 -5.47 -16.78 24.36
CA PRO A 139 -6.88 -16.91 24.62
C PRO A 139 -7.15 -17.34 26.06
N ARG A 140 -8.15 -16.70 26.67
CA ARG A 140 -8.74 -17.07 27.96
C ARG A 140 -9.59 -18.34 27.79
N PRO A 141 -9.43 -19.40 28.59
CA PRO A 141 -10.36 -20.53 28.54
C PRO A 141 -11.58 -20.27 29.44
N SER A 142 -12.78 -20.50 28.90
CA SER A 142 -14.04 -20.56 29.64
C SER A 142 -14.45 -22.03 29.85
N SER A 143 -14.49 -22.41 31.14
CA SER A 143 -15.24 -23.44 31.87
C SER A 143 -15.88 -24.64 31.13
N VAL A 144 -15.74 -25.87 31.68
CA VAL A 144 -16.79 -26.62 32.43
C VAL A 144 -16.28 -28.03 32.85
N ASN A 145 -16.47 -28.33 34.15
CA ASN A 145 -16.62 -29.61 34.89
C ASN A 145 -15.78 -30.86 34.59
N SER A 146 -15.04 -31.33 35.60
CA SER A 146 -15.43 -32.51 36.42
C SER A 146 -14.48 -32.72 37.61
N ILE A 147 -15.07 -33.18 38.72
CA ILE A 147 -14.49 -33.37 40.05
C ILE A 147 -13.65 -34.66 40.09
N SER A 148 -12.45 -34.61 40.70
CA SER A 148 -11.99 -35.64 41.66
C SER A 148 -10.69 -35.30 42.39
N GLN A 149 -10.81 -35.26 43.71
CA GLN A 149 -9.86 -35.68 44.77
C GLN A 149 -8.62 -34.81 45.11
N ILE A 150 -8.62 -34.41 46.40
CA ILE A 150 -7.54 -33.87 47.24
C ILE A 150 -6.75 -35.07 47.84
N PRO A 151 -5.44 -34.98 48.18
CA PRO A 151 -4.95 -34.45 49.47
C PRO A 151 -3.76 -33.47 49.29
N ASN A 152 -3.75 -32.27 49.87
CA ASN A 152 -3.38 -31.89 51.23
C ASN A 152 -1.97 -32.34 51.68
N ILE A 153 -1.01 -31.41 51.68
CA ILE A 153 0.05 -31.30 52.69
C ILE A 153 0.32 -29.82 52.97
N ASN A 154 0.18 -29.45 54.24
CA ASN A 154 0.66 -28.19 54.81
C ASN A 154 2.19 -28.25 54.93
N GLU A 155 2.87 -27.11 54.75
CA GLU A 155 3.90 -26.71 55.72
C GLU A 155 4.22 -25.20 55.63
N ASP A 156 4.11 -24.59 56.80
CA ASP A 156 4.50 -23.24 57.19
C ASP A 156 6.01 -23.00 56.96
N ILE A 157 6.41 -21.73 56.80
CA ILE A 157 7.29 -21.02 57.76
C ILE A 157 7.67 -19.64 57.20
N SER A 158 7.22 -18.65 57.96
CA SER A 158 7.67 -17.27 58.13
C SER A 158 9.19 -17.03 58.03
N SER A 159 9.58 -15.86 57.51
CA SER A 159 10.45 -14.84 58.17
C SER A 159 11.49 -14.24 57.22
N GLY A 160 11.67 -12.91 57.25
CA GLY A 160 12.93 -12.30 56.84
C GLY A 160 12.88 -10.92 56.19
N VAL A 161 12.38 -9.92 56.91
CA VAL A 161 12.68 -8.50 56.65
C VAL A 161 14.17 -8.26 56.91
N THR A 162 14.90 -7.60 56.00
CA THR A 162 16.05 -6.75 56.36
C THR A 162 16.22 -5.62 55.35
N GLN A 163 16.31 -4.42 55.91
CA GLN A 163 16.49 -3.11 55.30
C GLN A 163 17.99 -2.73 55.31
N VAL A 164 18.28 -1.59 54.66
CA VAL A 164 19.40 -0.65 54.89
C VAL A 164 20.68 -0.88 54.05
N ARG A 165 20.99 0.07 53.15
CA ARG A 165 22.03 1.11 53.35
C ARG A 165 22.20 2.04 52.16
N THR A 166 21.93 3.32 52.41
CA THR A 166 22.42 4.52 51.74
C THR A 166 23.94 4.59 51.79
N LEU A 167 24.58 5.13 50.76
CA LEU A 167 25.89 5.78 50.84
C LEU A 167 25.96 6.93 49.83
N ASP A 168 26.09 8.13 50.37
CA ASP A 168 26.52 9.38 49.73
C ASP A 168 27.91 9.25 49.09
N SER A 169 28.11 9.93 47.95
CA SER A 169 29.15 10.94 47.70
C SER A 169 28.93 11.61 46.35
#